data_AF-A0A432WN21-F1
#
_entry.id   AF-A0A432WN21-F1
#
_cell.length_a   1.000
_cell.length_b   1.000
_cell.length_c   1.000
_cell.angle_alpha   90.00
_cell.angle_beta   90.00
_cell.angle_gamma   90.00
#
_symmetry.space_group_name_H-M   'P 1'
#
loop_
_entity.id
_entity.type
_entity.pdbx_description
1 polymer ?
#
loop_
_entity_poly.entity_id
_entity_poly.type
_entity_poly.pdbx_seq_one_letter_code
_entity_poly.pdbx_strand_id
1 'polypeptide(L)'
;MRLRHLTCLCPLVLIACVQPVSTPSDSSHPQASVQASNVNFESLRETIDNSDFSGVAAIAENGELLFVSAHGMQDRAQGIPNTVDTRFALASTSKVITAIAIMQLVEQGEVALDEPIGRFFPDYPNRLVREQVTVRHLLKMRSGLGDIFDLDHDPNTNPLTNHADYVRLFEHEPLAFTPGDDFAYSNAGYILLGRIIELASDQDFYTYVADNIFQPAGMMQTGYDDEMRLGPRMAVGYRAEGFDGIPERVEEIEGRSLVPNINPLTPRGTAAGGGYSTVGDFAKLDLALRTNSLISEDSFSTIFGKGFALGERNAGIAGGAPGTSTRFLMRPDGRAIIVFGNKDLPSAPTIANVIAEQLEL
;
A
#
# COMPACT_ATOMS: atom_id res chain seq x y z
N MET A 1 61.59 -23.80 58.10
CA MET A 1 62.20 -25.01 58.67
C MET A 1 61.52 -26.22 58.03
N ARG A 2 62.28 -26.97 57.21
CA ARG A 2 62.10 -28.35 56.68
C ARG A 2 60.72 -28.87 56.21
N LEU A 3 60.74 -29.34 54.96
CA LEU A 3 59.87 -30.32 54.29
C LEU A 3 59.37 -31.47 55.19
N ARG A 4 58.16 -31.98 54.91
CA ARG A 4 57.89 -33.30 54.28
C ARG A 4 56.41 -33.70 54.47
N HIS A 5 55.69 -34.04 53.40
CA HIS A 5 55.33 -35.42 53.04
C HIS A 5 54.23 -35.46 51.97
N LEU A 6 54.60 -36.06 50.84
CA LEU A 6 53.73 -36.63 49.82
C LEU A 6 53.23 -37.99 50.36
N THR A 7 51.94 -38.26 50.27
CA THR A 7 51.43 -39.64 50.19
C THR A 7 50.38 -39.73 49.10
N CYS A 8 50.78 -40.47 48.08
CA CYS A 8 50.01 -40.99 46.97
C CYS A 8 48.98 -42.01 47.49
N LEU A 9 47.72 -41.90 47.05
CA LEU A 9 46.75 -42.98 47.14
C LEU A 9 45.90 -42.95 45.87
N CYS A 10 46.20 -43.90 44.99
CA CYS A 10 45.35 -44.32 43.88
C CYS A 10 43.96 -44.71 44.40
N PRO A 11 42.87 -44.25 43.75
CA PRO A 11 41.64 -45.03 43.70
C PRO A 11 41.61 -45.83 42.39
N LEU A 12 41.26 -47.10 42.56
CA LEU A 12 40.80 -48.06 41.56
C LEU A 12 39.91 -47.40 40.48
N VAL A 13 40.24 -47.66 39.22
CA VAL A 13 39.31 -47.53 38.10
C VAL A 13 38.31 -48.69 38.19
N LEU A 14 37.09 -48.40 38.66
CA LEU A 14 35.93 -49.25 38.45
C LEU A 14 35.32 -48.84 37.11
N ILE A 15 35.51 -49.69 36.09
CA ILE A 15 34.80 -49.59 34.81
C ILE A 15 33.34 -49.93 35.08
N ALA A 16 32.52 -48.91 35.30
CA ALA A 16 31.08 -49.03 35.15
C ALA A 16 30.76 -48.90 33.66
N CYS A 17 30.19 -49.96 33.07
CA CYS A 17 29.51 -49.88 31.78
C CYS A 17 28.33 -48.89 31.91
N VAL A 18 28.60 -47.61 31.65
CA VAL A 18 27.55 -46.63 31.40
C VAL A 18 27.11 -46.88 29.96
N GLN A 19 25.96 -47.53 29.81
CA GLN A 19 25.28 -47.51 28.51
C GLN A 19 24.99 -46.05 28.14
N PRO A 20 25.18 -45.64 26.88
CA PRO A 20 24.79 -44.31 26.46
C PRO A 20 23.27 -44.21 26.64
N VAL A 21 22.85 -43.49 27.67
CA VAL A 21 21.49 -42.96 27.74
C VAL A 21 21.43 -41.95 26.60
N SER A 22 20.80 -42.36 25.50
CA SER A 22 20.40 -41.48 24.44
C SER A 22 19.46 -40.46 25.05
N THR A 23 19.96 -39.25 25.31
CA THR A 23 19.08 -38.11 25.56
C THR A 23 18.30 -37.89 24.26
N PRO A 24 16.96 -37.88 24.29
CA PRO A 24 16.20 -37.42 23.15
C PRO A 24 16.65 -35.98 22.90
N SER A 25 17.30 -35.75 21.77
CA SER A 25 17.44 -34.43 21.20
C SER A 25 16.02 -33.98 20.86
N ASP A 26 15.38 -33.28 21.78
CA ASP A 26 14.11 -32.61 21.49
C ASP A 26 14.43 -31.31 20.73
N SER A 27 14.91 -31.51 19.50
CA SER A 27 14.91 -30.52 18.44
C SER A 27 13.71 -30.83 17.56
N SER A 28 12.53 -30.64 18.12
CA SER A 28 11.27 -30.62 17.39
C SER A 28 10.73 -29.18 17.32
N HIS A 29 11.59 -28.25 16.91
CA HIS A 29 11.04 -27.13 16.14
C HIS A 29 10.56 -27.73 14.83
N PRO A 30 9.27 -27.63 14.46
CA PRO A 30 8.90 -27.83 13.08
C PRO A 30 9.66 -26.74 12.31
N GLN A 31 10.77 -27.12 11.66
CA GLN A 31 11.09 -26.47 10.40
C GLN A 31 9.86 -26.71 9.55
N ALA A 32 8.99 -25.70 9.49
CA ALA A 32 8.01 -25.60 8.44
C ALA A 32 8.85 -25.69 7.16
N SER A 33 8.89 -26.89 6.57
CA SER A 33 9.26 -27.04 5.19
C SER A 33 8.37 -26.06 4.46
N VAL A 34 8.94 -24.99 3.93
CA VAL A 34 8.28 -24.15 2.94
C VAL A 34 7.82 -25.14 1.88
N GLN A 35 6.53 -25.48 1.90
CA GLN A 35 5.91 -26.12 0.75
C GLN A 35 6.09 -25.08 -0.33
N ALA A 36 7.05 -25.33 -1.23
CA ALA A 36 7.08 -24.66 -2.52
C ALA A 36 5.69 -24.88 -3.09
N SER A 37 4.84 -23.86 -3.00
CA SER A 37 3.50 -23.90 -3.53
C SER A 37 3.65 -24.30 -4.99
N ASN A 38 3.01 -25.39 -5.41
CA ASN A 38 2.98 -25.85 -6.79
C ASN A 38 2.09 -24.87 -7.62
N VAL A 39 2.39 -23.58 -7.56
CA VAL A 39 1.67 -22.57 -8.34
C VAL A 39 2.03 -22.83 -9.78
N ASN A 40 1.03 -23.21 -10.56
CA ASN A 40 1.19 -23.39 -11.99
C ASN A 40 1.20 -22.00 -12.65
N PHE A 41 2.36 -21.35 -12.65
CA PHE A 41 2.54 -20.02 -13.23
C PHE A 41 2.20 -19.96 -14.73
N GLU A 42 2.26 -21.09 -15.44
CA GLU A 42 1.86 -21.15 -16.84
C GLU A 42 0.34 -21.09 -16.99
N SER A 43 -0.40 -21.88 -16.20
CA SER A 43 -1.86 -21.80 -16.12
C SER A 43 -2.33 -20.40 -15.68
N LEU A 44 -1.62 -19.79 -14.72
CA LEU A 44 -1.90 -18.42 -14.30
C LEU A 44 -1.72 -17.43 -15.45
N ARG A 45 -0.60 -17.53 -16.17
CA ARG A 45 -0.33 -16.69 -17.34
C ARG A 45 -1.41 -16.86 -18.42
N GLU A 46 -1.76 -18.10 -18.75
CA GLU A 46 -2.83 -18.40 -19.72
C GLU A 46 -4.19 -17.83 -19.27
N THR A 47 -4.49 -17.88 -17.98
CA THR A 47 -5.73 -17.29 -17.43
C THR A 47 -5.74 -15.77 -17.61
N ILE A 48 -4.62 -15.10 -17.36
CA ILE A 48 -4.52 -13.64 -17.54
C ILE A 48 -4.50 -13.28 -19.04
N ASP A 49 -3.85 -14.07 -19.89
CA ASP A 49 -3.84 -13.87 -21.35
C ASP A 49 -5.23 -13.97 -21.98
N ASN A 50 -6.08 -14.85 -21.44
CA ASN A 50 -7.47 -15.02 -21.88
C ASN A 50 -8.44 -13.99 -21.26
N SER A 51 -7.93 -13.07 -20.42
CA SER A 51 -8.73 -11.99 -19.84
C SER A 51 -8.68 -10.72 -20.69
N ASP A 52 -9.48 -9.72 -20.33
CA ASP A 52 -9.46 -8.39 -20.94
C ASP A 52 -8.51 -7.40 -20.22
N PHE A 53 -7.62 -7.93 -19.38
CA PHE A 53 -6.66 -7.18 -18.57
C PHE A 53 -5.63 -6.45 -19.44
N SER A 54 -5.32 -5.22 -19.03
CA SER A 54 -4.24 -4.41 -19.60
C SER A 54 -3.46 -3.82 -18.43
N GLY A 55 -2.25 -4.32 -18.23
CA GLY A 55 -1.45 -3.98 -17.06
C GLY A 55 -0.32 -4.98 -16.78
N VAL A 56 0.18 -4.96 -15.56
CA VAL A 56 1.16 -5.92 -15.04
C VAL A 56 0.62 -6.57 -13.78
N ALA A 57 0.71 -7.89 -13.72
CA ALA A 57 0.36 -8.71 -12.56
C ALA A 57 1.60 -9.44 -12.05
N ALA A 58 1.78 -9.45 -10.73
CA ALA A 58 2.95 -10.05 -10.09
C ALA A 58 2.61 -10.72 -8.76
N ILE A 59 3.39 -11.76 -8.45
CA ILE A 59 3.52 -12.34 -7.12
C ILE A 59 4.94 -12.06 -6.65
N ALA A 60 5.08 -11.40 -5.50
CA ALA A 60 6.35 -11.13 -4.87
C ALA A 60 6.52 -11.93 -3.58
N GLU A 61 7.75 -12.29 -3.22
CA GLU A 61 8.11 -12.86 -1.93
C GLU A 61 9.51 -12.35 -1.58
N ASN A 62 9.69 -11.85 -0.35
CA ASN A 62 10.97 -11.30 0.11
C ASN A 62 11.57 -10.22 -0.83
N GLY A 63 10.71 -9.43 -1.48
CA GLY A 63 11.10 -8.38 -2.43
C GLY A 63 11.46 -8.87 -3.83
N GLU A 64 11.45 -10.18 -4.08
CA GLU A 64 11.68 -10.77 -5.40
C GLU A 64 10.36 -11.10 -6.10
N LEU A 65 10.29 -10.87 -7.41
CA LEU A 65 9.12 -11.22 -8.21
C LEU A 65 9.17 -12.72 -8.58
N LEU A 66 8.45 -13.55 -7.82
CA LEU A 66 8.29 -14.99 -8.11
C LEU A 66 7.53 -15.23 -9.42
N PHE A 67 6.57 -14.36 -9.71
CA PHE A 67 5.80 -14.31 -10.94
C PHE A 67 5.65 -12.87 -11.38
N VAL A 68 5.79 -12.62 -12.67
CA VAL A 68 5.43 -11.35 -13.29
C VAL A 68 4.95 -11.60 -14.71
N SER A 69 3.87 -10.92 -15.09
CA SER A 69 3.32 -10.98 -16.44
C SER A 69 2.73 -9.63 -16.83
N ALA A 70 3.17 -9.12 -17.99
CA ALA A 70 2.70 -7.87 -18.57
C ALA A 70 1.77 -8.16 -19.74
N HIS A 71 0.60 -7.52 -19.77
CA HIS A 71 -0.47 -7.77 -20.73
C HIS A 71 -1.02 -6.46 -21.30
N GLY A 72 -1.50 -6.52 -22.54
CA GLY A 72 -2.11 -5.37 -23.20
C GLY A 72 -1.10 -4.26 -23.55
N MET A 73 -1.63 -3.03 -23.69
CA MET A 73 -0.87 -1.90 -24.20
C MET A 73 -0.70 -0.84 -23.12
N GLN A 74 0.53 -0.37 -22.95
CA GLN A 74 0.84 0.85 -22.19
C GLN A 74 0.19 2.05 -22.87
N ASP A 75 0.27 2.12 -24.20
CA ASP A 75 -0.40 3.12 -25.01
C ASP A 75 -1.02 2.45 -26.25
N ARG A 76 -2.35 2.31 -26.25
CA ARG A 76 -3.09 1.70 -27.37
C ARG A 76 -3.03 2.54 -28.65
N ALA A 77 -2.99 3.88 -28.54
CA ALA A 77 -2.96 4.76 -29.69
C ALA A 77 -1.61 4.71 -30.41
N GLN A 78 -0.52 4.53 -29.65
CA GLN A 78 0.84 4.40 -30.19
C GLN A 78 1.27 2.94 -30.42
N GLY A 79 0.45 1.95 -30.03
CA GLY A 79 0.78 0.53 -30.13
C GLY A 79 1.96 0.11 -29.25
N ILE A 80 2.16 0.79 -28.12
CA ILE A 80 3.25 0.51 -27.18
C ILE A 80 2.76 -0.56 -26.18
N PRO A 81 3.36 -1.76 -26.14
CA PRO A 81 2.95 -2.81 -25.21
C PRO A 81 3.33 -2.45 -23.77
N ASN A 82 2.57 -2.99 -22.81
CA ASN A 82 3.00 -2.97 -21.41
C ASN A 82 4.27 -3.82 -21.23
N THR A 83 5.16 -3.36 -20.36
CA THR A 83 6.33 -4.11 -19.90
C THR A 83 6.32 -4.17 -18.38
N VAL A 84 7.19 -5.00 -17.79
CA VAL A 84 7.32 -5.11 -16.32
C VAL A 84 7.74 -3.79 -15.67
N ASP A 85 8.37 -2.89 -16.44
CA ASP A 85 8.82 -1.56 -16.00
C ASP A 85 7.80 -0.45 -16.29
N THR A 86 6.63 -0.78 -16.85
CA THR A 86 5.56 0.19 -17.09
C THR A 86 5.09 0.76 -15.76
N ARG A 87 4.99 2.09 -15.71
CA ARG A 87 4.46 2.84 -14.57
C ARG A 87 2.96 3.02 -14.75
N PHE A 88 2.20 2.77 -13.69
CA PHE A 88 0.75 2.89 -13.66
C PHE A 88 0.33 3.93 -12.65
N ALA A 89 -0.75 4.66 -12.95
CA ALA A 89 -1.40 5.50 -11.96
C ALA A 89 -1.94 4.59 -10.85
N LEU A 90 -1.74 4.98 -9.61
CA LEU A 90 -2.11 4.19 -8.45
C LEU A 90 -3.52 4.46 -7.96
N ALA A 91 -4.13 5.57 -8.41
CA ALA A 91 -5.36 6.08 -7.84
C ALA A 91 -5.29 6.03 -6.29
N SER A 92 -6.27 5.41 -5.65
CA SER A 92 -6.33 5.28 -4.19
C SER A 92 -5.35 4.30 -3.55
N THR A 93 -4.61 3.48 -4.32
CA THR A 93 -3.55 2.62 -3.76
C THR A 93 -2.48 3.46 -3.06
N SER A 94 -2.21 4.69 -3.52
CA SER A 94 -1.27 5.62 -2.90
C SER A 94 -1.58 5.97 -1.43
N LYS A 95 -2.82 5.79 -0.97
CA LYS A 95 -3.19 6.04 0.44
C LYS A 95 -2.37 5.21 1.43
N VAL A 96 -1.85 4.05 1.02
CA VAL A 96 -0.94 3.26 1.87
C VAL A 96 0.33 4.04 2.19
N ILE A 97 0.86 4.83 1.24
CA ILE A 97 2.05 5.67 1.43
C ILE A 97 1.77 6.77 2.46
N THR A 98 0.61 7.43 2.35
CA THR A 98 0.17 8.44 3.32
C THR A 98 0.01 7.84 4.73
N ALA A 99 -0.56 6.64 4.84
CA ALA A 99 -0.71 5.97 6.12
C ALA A 99 0.65 5.63 6.75
N ILE A 100 1.63 5.17 5.97
CA ILE A 100 3.00 4.92 6.42
C ILE A 100 3.64 6.22 6.92
N ALA A 101 3.55 7.32 6.17
CA ALA A 101 4.12 8.61 6.55
C ALA A 101 3.54 9.12 7.89
N ILE A 102 2.22 9.01 8.08
CA ILE A 102 1.59 9.35 9.36
C ILE A 102 2.14 8.49 10.49
N MET A 103 2.31 7.19 10.27
CA MET A 103 2.85 6.31 11.31
C MET A 103 4.34 6.59 11.61
N GLN A 104 5.14 6.99 10.63
CA GLN A 104 6.51 7.47 10.87
C GLN A 104 6.52 8.69 11.81
N LEU A 105 5.61 9.64 11.59
CA LEU A 105 5.46 10.81 12.47
C LEU A 105 4.91 10.45 13.86
N VAL A 106 4.06 9.42 13.95
CA VAL A 106 3.62 8.88 15.25
C VAL A 106 4.78 8.27 16.02
N GLU A 107 5.65 7.51 15.36
CA GLU A 107 6.83 6.91 15.99
C GLU A 107 7.86 7.96 16.43
N GLN A 108 7.93 9.08 15.71
CA GLN A 108 8.76 10.24 16.07
C GLN A 108 8.16 11.06 17.23
N GLY A 109 6.91 10.81 17.62
CA GLY A 109 6.19 11.59 18.62
C GLY A 109 5.64 12.93 18.12
N GLU A 110 5.74 13.19 16.82
CA GLU A 110 5.29 14.42 16.17
C GLU A 110 3.79 14.42 15.87
N VAL A 111 3.14 13.25 15.89
CA VAL A 111 1.70 13.06 15.69
C VAL A 111 1.18 12.06 16.72
N ALA A 112 0.03 12.33 17.34
CA ALA A 112 -0.70 11.33 18.13
C ALA A 112 -1.96 10.87 17.39
N LEU A 113 -2.28 9.58 17.47
CA LEU A 113 -3.43 9.03 16.76
C LEU A 113 -4.77 9.54 17.31
N ASP A 114 -4.85 9.71 18.62
CA ASP A 114 -6.09 10.02 19.33
C ASP A 114 -6.21 11.51 19.70
N GLU A 115 -5.28 12.35 19.22
CA GLU A 115 -5.42 13.80 19.41
C GLU A 115 -6.34 14.42 18.36
N PRO A 116 -7.13 15.45 18.72
CA PRO A 116 -7.89 16.22 17.75
C PRO A 116 -6.99 16.91 16.73
N ILE A 117 -7.40 16.92 15.46
CA ILE A 117 -6.62 17.54 14.39
C ILE A 117 -6.51 19.06 14.55
N GLY A 118 -7.32 19.68 15.41
CA GLY A 118 -7.22 21.08 15.76
C GLY A 118 -5.87 21.52 16.32
N ARG A 119 -5.01 20.58 16.78
CA ARG A 119 -3.61 20.90 17.07
C ARG A 119 -2.87 21.42 15.84
N PHE A 120 -3.11 20.82 14.68
CA PHE A 120 -2.50 21.21 13.40
C PHE A 120 -3.31 22.30 12.69
N PHE A 121 -4.63 22.34 12.94
CA PHE A 121 -5.54 23.29 12.30
C PHE A 121 -6.30 24.15 13.33
N PRO A 122 -5.62 25.05 14.07
CA PRO A 122 -6.26 25.86 15.11
C PRO A 122 -7.38 26.75 14.55
N ASP A 123 -7.27 27.16 13.29
CA ASP A 123 -8.23 28.04 12.62
C ASP A 123 -9.21 27.30 11.70
N TYR A 124 -9.29 25.96 11.77
CA TYR A 124 -10.26 25.20 10.97
C TYR A 124 -11.70 25.66 11.28
N PRO A 125 -12.47 26.10 10.27
CA PRO A 125 -13.73 26.81 10.52
C PRO A 125 -14.84 25.91 11.09
N ASN A 126 -14.89 24.64 10.67
CA ASN A 126 -15.79 23.67 11.29
C ASN A 126 -15.25 23.23 12.65
N ARG A 127 -15.86 23.77 13.72
CA ARG A 127 -15.47 23.50 15.10
C ARG A 127 -15.52 22.02 15.48
N LEU A 128 -16.51 21.27 14.98
CA LEU A 128 -16.63 19.83 15.28
C LEU A 128 -15.47 19.06 14.65
N VAL A 129 -15.11 19.39 13.41
CA VAL A 129 -13.93 18.82 12.75
C VAL A 129 -12.68 19.11 13.57
N ARG A 130 -12.47 20.38 13.94
CA ARG A 130 -11.31 20.82 14.72
C ARG A 130 -11.17 20.11 16.08
N GLU A 131 -12.28 19.96 16.81
CA GLU A 131 -12.26 19.52 18.21
C GLU A 131 -12.51 18.02 18.41
N GLN A 132 -13.09 17.31 17.42
CA GLN A 132 -13.50 15.91 17.58
C GLN A 132 -12.94 14.94 16.53
N VAL A 133 -12.56 15.42 15.34
CA VAL A 133 -11.88 14.55 14.36
C VAL A 133 -10.45 14.33 14.84
N THR A 134 -10.02 13.07 14.92
CA THR A 134 -8.65 12.69 15.28
C THR A 134 -7.91 12.14 14.07
N VAL A 135 -6.58 12.03 14.17
CA VAL A 135 -5.77 11.40 13.12
C VAL A 135 -6.20 9.95 12.88
N ARG A 136 -6.60 9.21 13.93
CA ARG A 136 -7.16 7.87 13.83
C ARG A 136 -8.48 7.86 13.05
N HIS A 137 -9.36 8.83 13.27
CA HIS A 137 -10.60 8.94 12.51
C HIS A 137 -10.32 9.12 11.02
N LEU A 138 -9.34 9.95 10.66
CA LEU A 138 -8.93 10.14 9.26
C LEU A 138 -8.36 8.86 8.65
N LEU A 139 -7.38 8.22 9.32
CA LEU A 139 -6.76 6.97 8.84
C LEU A 139 -7.75 5.81 8.66
N LYS A 140 -8.80 5.77 9.50
CA LYS A 140 -9.80 4.69 9.49
C LYS A 140 -11.06 5.03 8.70
N MET A 141 -11.10 6.17 8.00
CA MET A 141 -12.28 6.61 7.24
C MET A 141 -13.54 6.71 8.11
N ARG A 142 -13.36 7.23 9.33
CA ARG A 142 -14.43 7.40 10.35
C ARG A 142 -14.61 8.86 10.77
N SER A 143 -14.10 9.81 9.99
CA SER A 143 -14.20 11.23 10.33
C SER A 143 -15.58 11.84 10.04
N GLY A 144 -16.34 11.26 9.11
CA GLY A 144 -17.56 11.85 8.58
C GLY A 144 -17.32 12.90 7.47
N LEU A 145 -16.06 13.12 7.06
CA LEU A 145 -15.71 14.01 5.95
C LEU A 145 -16.07 13.39 4.60
N GLY A 146 -16.42 14.23 3.63
CA GLY A 146 -16.83 13.81 2.29
C GLY A 146 -15.68 13.55 1.31
N ASP A 147 -16.02 13.61 0.03
CA ASP A 147 -15.10 13.53 -1.10
C ASP A 147 -14.83 14.93 -1.68
N ILE A 148 -13.81 15.06 -2.54
CA ILE A 148 -13.45 16.31 -3.22
C ILE A 148 -13.92 16.37 -4.68
N PHE A 149 -14.36 15.26 -5.26
CA PHE A 149 -14.65 15.17 -6.70
C PHE A 149 -15.95 15.87 -7.11
N ASP A 150 -16.90 16.02 -6.17
CA ASP A 150 -18.18 16.69 -6.42
C ASP A 150 -18.15 18.18 -6.03
N LEU A 151 -16.99 18.70 -5.63
CA LEU A 151 -16.85 20.08 -5.18
C LEU A 151 -16.59 21.02 -6.36
N ASP A 152 -17.43 22.04 -6.47
CA ASP A 152 -17.28 23.07 -7.50
C ASP A 152 -15.92 23.77 -7.38
N HIS A 153 -15.18 23.78 -8.49
CA HIS A 153 -13.84 24.31 -8.53
C HIS A 153 -13.54 24.97 -9.88
N ASP A 154 -13.07 26.22 -9.85
CA ASP A 154 -12.52 26.88 -11.03
C ASP A 154 -10.99 26.90 -10.96
N PRO A 155 -10.31 26.08 -11.78
CA PRO A 155 -8.85 26.00 -11.77
C PRO A 155 -8.16 27.31 -12.23
N ASN A 156 -8.89 28.23 -12.87
CA ASN A 156 -8.34 29.52 -13.29
C ASN A 156 -8.25 30.53 -12.14
N THR A 157 -9.12 30.41 -11.14
CA THR A 157 -9.22 31.36 -10.02
C THR A 157 -8.78 30.78 -8.69
N ASN A 158 -8.70 29.46 -8.55
CA ASN A 158 -8.18 28.77 -7.36
C ASN A 158 -7.26 27.62 -7.78
N PRO A 159 -5.96 27.83 -8.07
CA PRO A 159 -5.11 26.72 -8.49
C PRO A 159 -4.88 25.73 -7.34
N LEU A 160 -5.06 24.43 -7.59
CA LEU A 160 -4.81 23.35 -6.62
C LEU A 160 -3.38 22.83 -6.74
N THR A 161 -2.46 23.42 -5.98
CA THR A 161 -1.01 23.15 -6.09
C THR A 161 -0.44 22.34 -4.94
N ASN A 162 -1.08 22.39 -3.77
CA ASN A 162 -0.64 21.72 -2.54
C ASN A 162 -1.86 21.33 -1.67
N HIS A 163 -1.65 20.54 -0.61
CA HIS A 163 -2.76 20.06 0.23
C HIS A 163 -3.56 21.18 0.90
N ALA A 164 -2.94 22.31 1.26
CA ALA A 164 -3.68 23.44 1.82
C ALA A 164 -4.68 24.02 0.82
N ASP A 165 -4.39 23.98 -0.47
CA ASP A 165 -5.32 24.41 -1.52
C ASP A 165 -6.55 23.50 -1.62
N TYR A 166 -6.34 22.18 -1.51
CA TYR A 166 -7.44 21.22 -1.49
C TYR A 166 -8.29 21.33 -0.22
N VAL A 167 -7.66 21.57 0.95
CA VAL A 167 -8.39 21.73 2.22
C VAL A 167 -9.41 22.86 2.13
N ARG A 168 -9.07 23.97 1.46
CA ARG A 168 -9.99 25.11 1.25
C ARG A 168 -11.25 24.75 0.46
N LEU A 169 -11.25 23.66 -0.31
CA LEU A 169 -12.44 23.22 -1.04
C LEU A 169 -13.53 22.68 -0.11
N PHE A 170 -13.15 22.08 1.01
CA PHE A 170 -14.08 21.35 1.88
C PHE A 170 -14.09 21.78 3.34
N GLU A 171 -13.28 22.76 3.75
CA GLU A 171 -13.15 23.13 5.16
C GLU A 171 -14.44 23.64 5.80
N HIS A 172 -15.40 24.07 4.98
CA HIS A 172 -16.73 24.51 5.38
C HIS A 172 -17.82 23.45 5.25
N GLU A 173 -17.51 22.26 4.71
CA GLU A 173 -18.49 21.20 4.54
C GLU A 173 -18.93 20.61 5.89
N PRO A 174 -20.21 20.19 6.01
CA PRO A 174 -20.70 19.50 7.20
C PRO A 174 -20.15 18.07 7.27
N LEU A 175 -20.15 17.50 8.47
CA LEU A 175 -19.89 16.08 8.66
C LEU A 175 -21.16 15.27 8.34
N ALA A 176 -20.98 14.13 7.65
CA ALA A 176 -22.08 13.19 7.38
C ALA A 176 -22.57 12.47 8.65
N PHE A 177 -21.69 12.30 9.64
CA PHE A 177 -21.97 11.66 10.93
C PHE A 177 -20.95 12.12 11.98
N THR A 178 -21.21 11.82 13.25
CA THR A 178 -20.29 12.12 14.36
C THR A 178 -18.96 11.36 14.20
N PRO A 179 -17.79 12.00 14.35
CA PRO A 179 -16.50 11.32 14.19
C PRO A 179 -16.40 10.06 15.07
N GLY A 180 -16.10 8.92 14.45
CA GLY A 180 -15.97 7.61 15.09
C GLY A 180 -17.21 6.70 14.96
N ASP A 181 -18.41 7.27 14.83
CA ASP A 181 -19.68 6.51 14.89
C ASP A 181 -19.88 5.57 13.68
N ASP A 182 -19.46 6.00 12.48
CA ASP A 182 -19.68 5.25 11.24
C ASP A 182 -18.43 5.25 10.33
N PHE A 183 -18.54 4.60 9.18
CA PHE A 183 -17.53 4.54 8.13
C PHE A 183 -18.05 5.20 6.85
N ALA A 184 -17.26 6.14 6.30
CA ALA A 184 -17.44 6.63 4.94
C ALA A 184 -16.07 6.88 4.32
N TYR A 185 -15.89 6.37 3.10
CA TYR A 185 -14.69 6.61 2.32
C TYR A 185 -14.49 8.12 2.10
N SER A 186 -13.31 8.64 2.41
CA SER A 186 -13.06 10.08 2.35
C SER A 186 -11.69 10.42 1.76
N ASN A 187 -11.70 11.04 0.57
CA ASN A 187 -10.50 11.65 0.02
C ASN A 187 -10.14 12.94 0.78
N ALA A 188 -11.13 13.72 1.21
CA ALA A 188 -10.90 14.92 2.03
C ALA A 188 -10.14 14.59 3.32
N GLY A 189 -10.48 13.46 3.96
CA GLY A 189 -9.79 13.00 5.16
C GLY A 189 -8.31 12.66 4.92
N TYR A 190 -8.00 12.02 3.79
CA TYR A 190 -6.61 11.73 3.42
C TYR A 190 -5.82 12.97 2.95
N ILE A 191 -6.50 13.96 2.38
CA ILE A 191 -5.89 15.26 2.07
C ILE A 191 -5.51 15.99 3.37
N LEU A 192 -6.35 15.93 4.41
CA LEU A 192 -5.98 16.44 5.73
C LEU A 192 -4.78 15.70 6.31
N LEU A 193 -4.67 14.37 6.14
CA LEU A 193 -3.47 13.62 6.54
C LEU A 193 -2.23 14.11 5.79
N GLY A 194 -2.33 14.35 4.47
CA GLY A 194 -1.28 14.98 3.68
C GLY A 194 -0.84 16.32 4.27
N ARG A 195 -1.80 17.18 4.64
CA ARG A 195 -1.51 18.47 5.25
C ARG A 195 -0.94 18.35 6.67
N ILE A 196 -1.33 17.35 7.45
CA ILE A 196 -0.74 17.05 8.76
C ILE A 196 0.72 16.63 8.60
N ILE A 197 1.04 15.79 7.61
CA ILE A 197 2.43 15.44 7.30
C ILE A 197 3.25 16.70 7.06
N GLU A 198 2.72 17.62 6.25
CA GLU A 198 3.42 18.88 5.94
C GLU A 198 3.68 19.73 7.19
N LEU A 199 2.66 19.89 8.04
CA LEU A 199 2.74 20.73 9.23
C LEU A 199 3.59 20.11 10.35
N ALA A 200 3.57 18.79 10.50
CA ALA A 200 4.32 18.09 11.54
C ALA A 200 5.81 17.92 11.18
N SER A 201 6.13 17.79 9.90
CA SER A 201 7.51 17.55 9.44
C SER A 201 8.27 18.80 8.99
N ASP A 202 7.57 19.92 8.77
CA ASP A 202 8.10 21.12 8.12
C ASP A 202 8.67 20.85 6.70
N GLN A 203 8.13 19.83 6.01
CA GLN A 203 8.45 19.46 4.62
C GLN A 203 7.18 19.45 3.79
N ASP A 204 7.26 19.70 2.48
CA ASP A 204 6.11 19.40 1.62
C ASP A 204 5.87 17.87 1.55
N PHE A 205 4.61 17.46 1.35
CA PHE A 205 4.23 16.04 1.35
C PHE A 205 5.08 15.21 0.40
N TYR A 206 5.43 15.76 -0.76
CA TYR A 206 6.12 15.05 -1.83
C TYR A 206 7.58 14.81 -1.49
N THR A 207 8.26 15.82 -0.95
CA THR A 207 9.61 15.66 -0.38
C THR A 207 9.61 14.65 0.75
N TYR A 208 8.65 14.74 1.69
CA TYR A 208 8.59 13.82 2.82
C TYR A 208 8.49 12.35 2.38
N VAL A 209 7.54 12.02 1.50
CA VAL A 209 7.37 10.63 1.05
C VAL A 209 8.53 10.15 0.18
N ALA A 210 9.16 11.04 -0.59
CA ALA A 210 10.35 10.68 -1.36
C ALA A 210 11.52 10.30 -0.46
N ASP A 211 11.84 11.14 0.53
CA ASP A 211 13.02 10.99 1.38
C ASP A 211 12.83 9.93 2.48
N ASN A 212 11.62 9.77 3.02
CA ASN A 212 11.35 8.90 4.17
C ASN A 212 10.72 7.55 3.80
N ILE A 213 10.20 7.39 2.57
CA ILE A 213 9.56 6.14 2.13
C ILE A 213 10.18 5.62 0.84
N PHE A 214 10.16 6.40 -0.24
CA PHE A 214 10.57 5.89 -1.54
C PHE A 214 12.07 5.59 -1.61
N GLN A 215 12.92 6.52 -1.17
CA GLN A 215 14.37 6.29 -1.16
C GLN A 215 14.78 5.16 -0.20
N PRO A 216 14.32 5.11 1.07
CA PRO A 216 14.70 4.04 1.99
C PRO A 216 14.22 2.65 1.53
N ALA A 217 13.04 2.55 0.90
CA ALA A 217 12.55 1.30 0.34
C ALA A 217 13.10 1.01 -1.07
N GLY A 218 13.88 1.91 -1.67
CA GLY A 218 14.40 1.74 -3.04
C GLY A 218 13.35 1.83 -4.15
N MET A 219 12.22 2.50 -3.90
CA MET A 219 11.10 2.70 -4.84
C MET A 219 11.38 3.84 -5.84
N MET A 220 12.41 3.68 -6.66
CA MET A 220 12.94 4.74 -7.55
C MET A 220 12.09 5.00 -8.81
N GLN A 221 11.02 4.24 -9.03
CA GLN A 221 10.08 4.37 -10.14
C GLN A 221 8.68 4.82 -9.65
N THR A 222 8.61 5.35 -8.43
CA THR A 222 7.40 5.76 -7.74
C THR A 222 7.41 7.26 -7.46
N GLY A 223 6.28 7.93 -7.64
CA GLY A 223 6.19 9.37 -7.42
C GLY A 223 4.77 9.91 -7.51
N TYR A 224 4.65 11.23 -7.40
CA TYR A 224 3.39 11.97 -7.53
C TYR A 224 3.42 13.04 -8.62
N ASP A 225 4.57 13.23 -9.26
CA ASP A 225 4.77 14.22 -10.31
C ASP A 225 3.90 13.93 -11.53
N ASP A 226 3.70 14.95 -12.37
CA ASP A 226 2.92 14.86 -13.61
C ASP A 226 3.66 14.06 -14.71
N GLU A 227 4.10 12.85 -14.40
CA GLU A 227 4.65 11.92 -15.38
C GLU A 227 3.58 11.40 -16.35
N MET A 228 2.31 11.44 -15.95
CA MET A 228 1.17 11.12 -16.83
C MET A 228 1.15 11.96 -18.10
N ARG A 229 1.70 13.18 -18.08
CA ARG A 229 1.86 14.00 -19.30
C ARG A 229 3.20 13.85 -20.00
N LEU A 230 4.29 13.41 -19.35
CA LEU A 230 5.66 13.69 -19.83
C LEU A 230 6.69 12.56 -19.66
N GLY A 231 6.36 11.45 -18.99
CA GLY A 231 7.33 10.41 -18.65
C GLY A 231 7.39 9.25 -19.68
N PRO A 232 8.58 8.82 -20.13
CA PRO A 232 8.69 7.54 -20.83
C PRO A 232 8.27 6.41 -19.88
N ARG A 233 7.54 5.42 -20.40
CA ARG A 233 6.99 4.24 -19.67
C ARG A 233 5.74 4.49 -18.81
N MET A 234 5.16 5.68 -18.79
CA MET A 234 3.87 5.88 -18.13
C MET A 234 2.73 5.30 -18.97
N ALA A 235 1.85 4.51 -18.35
CA ALA A 235 0.68 3.95 -19.01
C ALA A 235 -0.40 5.01 -19.23
N VAL A 236 -0.96 5.05 -20.44
CA VAL A 236 -2.16 5.81 -20.75
C VAL A 236 -3.35 5.03 -20.22
N GLY A 237 -4.14 5.63 -19.33
CA GLY A 237 -5.38 5.03 -18.85
C GLY A 237 -6.44 5.01 -19.94
N TYR A 238 -7.22 3.93 -20.04
CA TYR A 238 -8.35 3.81 -20.98
C TYR A 238 -9.64 3.53 -20.23
N ARG A 239 -10.59 4.46 -20.34
CA ARG A 239 -11.90 4.38 -19.70
C ARG A 239 -12.99 4.05 -20.71
N ALA A 240 -14.08 3.46 -20.26
CA ALA A 240 -15.27 3.28 -21.06
C ALA A 240 -15.86 4.64 -21.49
N GLU A 241 -16.31 4.73 -22.73
CA GLU A 241 -16.92 5.95 -23.26
C GLU A 241 -18.20 6.31 -22.47
N GLY A 242 -18.35 7.59 -22.16
CA GLY A 242 -19.47 8.09 -21.35
C GLY A 242 -19.41 7.67 -19.88
N PHE A 243 -18.28 7.15 -19.42
CA PHE A 243 -18.08 6.73 -18.04
C PHE A 243 -17.00 7.58 -17.36
N ASP A 244 -17.35 8.26 -16.28
CA ASP A 244 -16.54 9.29 -15.60
C ASP A 244 -16.13 8.94 -14.17
N GLY A 245 -16.55 7.78 -13.65
CA GLY A 245 -16.35 7.39 -12.25
C GLY A 245 -15.68 6.03 -12.05
N ILE A 246 -16.09 5.31 -10.99
CA ILE A 246 -15.74 3.91 -10.73
C ILE A 246 -17.04 3.09 -10.77
N PRO A 247 -17.17 2.08 -11.65
CA PRO A 247 -18.42 1.37 -11.77
C PRO A 247 -18.44 0.33 -10.68
N GLU A 248 -19.53 0.29 -9.90
CA GLU A 248 -19.72 -0.77 -8.90
C GLU A 248 -20.04 -2.12 -9.57
N ARG A 249 -20.41 -2.10 -10.86
CA ARG A 249 -20.83 -3.26 -11.66
C ARG A 249 -20.22 -3.23 -13.04
N VAL A 250 -19.55 -4.32 -13.45
CA VAL A 250 -18.84 -4.41 -14.75
C VAL A 250 -19.81 -4.30 -15.91
N GLU A 251 -21.01 -4.83 -15.73
CA GLU A 251 -22.07 -4.86 -16.73
C GLU A 251 -22.49 -3.44 -17.16
N GLU A 252 -22.23 -2.42 -16.32
CA GLU A 252 -22.51 -1.03 -16.66
C GLU A 252 -21.59 -0.50 -17.77
N ILE A 253 -20.37 -1.02 -17.86
CA ILE A 253 -19.35 -0.60 -18.83
C ILE A 253 -19.07 -1.66 -19.91
N GLU A 254 -19.67 -2.84 -19.81
CA GLU A 254 -19.49 -3.93 -20.76
C GLU A 254 -19.91 -3.52 -22.19
N GLY A 255 -19.08 -3.87 -23.18
CA GLY A 255 -19.32 -3.57 -24.59
C GLY A 255 -19.13 -2.11 -25.01
N ARG A 256 -18.84 -1.19 -24.06
CA ARG A 256 -18.55 0.21 -24.40
C ARG A 256 -17.17 0.33 -25.05
N SER A 257 -17.04 1.29 -25.97
CA SER A 257 -15.75 1.65 -26.55
C SER A 257 -14.83 2.23 -25.49
N LEU A 258 -13.53 1.97 -25.60
CA LEU A 258 -12.53 2.53 -24.71
C LEU A 258 -11.96 3.81 -25.31
N VAL A 259 -11.91 4.87 -24.51
CA VAL A 259 -11.33 6.17 -24.86
C VAL A 259 -10.17 6.48 -23.91
N PRO A 260 -9.10 7.14 -24.39
CA PRO A 260 -7.98 7.48 -23.53
C PRO A 260 -8.41 8.49 -22.47
N ASN A 261 -8.04 8.25 -21.21
CA ASN A 261 -8.25 9.17 -20.11
C ASN A 261 -7.12 10.21 -20.08
N ILE A 262 -7.29 11.28 -20.87
CA ILE A 262 -6.33 12.38 -21.00
C ILE A 262 -6.66 13.60 -20.14
N ASN A 263 -7.73 13.54 -19.36
CA ASN A 263 -8.17 14.65 -18.53
C ASN A 263 -7.91 14.32 -17.05
N PRO A 264 -6.71 14.59 -16.53
CA PRO A 264 -6.47 14.38 -15.12
C PRO A 264 -7.33 15.35 -14.31
N LEU A 265 -7.90 14.87 -13.20
CA LEU A 265 -8.64 15.71 -12.26
C LEU A 265 -7.76 16.83 -11.69
N THR A 266 -6.46 16.57 -11.57
CA THR A 266 -5.49 17.48 -10.96
C THR A 266 -4.14 17.43 -11.68
N PRO A 267 -3.35 18.53 -11.73
CA PRO A 267 -2.01 18.51 -12.33
C PRO A 267 -1.02 17.59 -11.60
N ARG A 268 -1.26 17.30 -10.31
CA ARG A 268 -0.39 16.46 -9.48
C ARG A 268 -1.25 15.63 -8.54
N GLY A 269 -0.83 14.40 -8.24
CA GLY A 269 -1.50 13.58 -7.23
C GLY A 269 -1.46 14.21 -5.83
N THR A 270 -2.32 13.74 -4.94
CA THR A 270 -2.42 14.16 -3.53
C THR A 270 -2.20 12.96 -2.59
N ALA A 271 -2.18 13.21 -1.29
CA ALA A 271 -2.16 12.19 -0.25
C ALA A 271 -3.39 11.26 -0.27
N ALA A 272 -4.47 11.64 -0.97
CA ALA A 272 -5.61 10.77 -1.22
C ALA A 272 -5.41 9.87 -2.45
N GLY A 273 -4.52 10.20 -3.39
CA GLY A 273 -4.33 9.38 -4.58
C GLY A 273 -3.68 10.10 -5.75
N GLY A 274 -3.45 9.36 -6.83
CA GLY A 274 -2.95 9.94 -8.08
C GLY A 274 -1.43 9.98 -8.22
N GLY A 275 -0.70 9.27 -7.35
CA GLY A 275 0.69 8.91 -7.63
C GLY A 275 0.81 7.82 -8.70
N TYR A 276 2.03 7.46 -9.06
CA TYR A 276 2.35 6.35 -9.98
C TYR A 276 3.39 5.43 -9.38
N SER A 277 3.45 4.18 -9.86
CA SER A 277 4.49 3.22 -9.48
C SER A 277 4.58 2.05 -10.48
N THR A 278 5.49 1.11 -10.22
CA THR A 278 5.61 -0.19 -10.89
C THR A 278 5.32 -1.31 -9.91
N VAL A 279 5.01 -2.50 -10.42
CA VAL A 279 4.85 -3.69 -9.55
C VAL A 279 6.14 -4.03 -8.80
N GLY A 280 7.30 -3.77 -9.42
CA GLY A 280 8.61 -4.00 -8.80
C GLY A 280 8.88 -3.10 -7.60
N ASP A 281 8.45 -1.83 -7.64
CA ASP A 281 8.59 -0.94 -6.49
C ASP A 281 7.63 -1.31 -5.36
N PHE A 282 6.41 -1.78 -5.66
CA PHE A 282 5.52 -2.28 -4.62
C PHE A 282 5.97 -3.60 -4.00
N ALA A 283 6.75 -4.42 -4.73
CA ALA A 283 7.41 -5.59 -4.15
C ALA A 283 8.47 -5.17 -3.11
N LYS A 284 9.19 -4.07 -3.38
CA LYS A 284 10.13 -3.50 -2.38
C LYS A 284 9.39 -2.88 -1.20
N LEU A 285 8.25 -2.23 -1.43
CA LEU A 285 7.39 -1.73 -0.34
C LEU A 285 6.92 -2.88 0.58
N ASP A 286 6.46 -3.99 0.00
CA ASP A 286 6.10 -5.19 0.76
C ASP A 286 7.26 -5.69 1.64
N LEU A 287 8.46 -5.84 1.05
CA LEU A 287 9.66 -6.22 1.79
C LEU A 287 9.97 -5.22 2.92
N ALA A 288 9.92 -3.93 2.61
CA ALA A 288 10.26 -2.87 3.56
C ALA A 288 9.30 -2.84 4.77
N LEU A 289 8.01 -3.11 4.54
CA LEU A 289 7.00 -3.24 5.59
C LEU A 289 7.17 -4.53 6.41
N ARG A 290 7.42 -5.67 5.78
CA ARG A 290 7.62 -6.96 6.48
C ARG A 290 8.88 -7.00 7.33
N THR A 291 9.90 -6.26 6.92
CA THR A 291 11.17 -6.14 7.64
C THR A 291 11.16 -4.99 8.65
N ASN A 292 10.02 -4.32 8.84
CA ASN A 292 9.86 -3.17 9.73
C ASN A 292 10.89 -2.05 9.48
N SER A 293 11.34 -1.90 8.23
CA SER A 293 12.36 -0.91 7.87
C SER A 293 11.80 0.50 7.70
N LEU A 294 10.50 0.63 7.40
CA LEU A 294 9.81 1.92 7.27
C LEU A 294 9.07 2.34 8.52
N ILE A 295 8.42 1.37 9.19
CA ILE A 295 7.60 1.54 10.39
C ILE A 295 7.69 0.27 11.24
N SER A 296 7.45 0.39 12.54
CA SER A 296 7.36 -0.72 13.49
C SER A 296 6.19 -1.66 13.21
N GLU A 297 6.25 -2.86 13.79
CA GLU A 297 5.17 -3.85 13.74
C GLU A 297 3.85 -3.31 14.35
N ASP A 298 3.94 -2.53 15.42
CA ASP A 298 2.76 -1.91 16.06
C ASP A 298 2.10 -0.87 15.14
N SER A 299 2.90 -0.08 14.43
CA SER A 299 2.41 0.87 13.44
C SER A 299 1.80 0.17 12.23
N PHE A 300 2.45 -0.86 11.76
CA PHE A 300 1.96 -1.69 10.67
C PHE A 300 0.61 -2.36 11.03
N SER A 301 0.50 -2.91 12.24
CA SER A 301 -0.73 -3.45 12.83
C SER A 301 -1.81 -2.39 12.98
N THR A 302 -1.44 -1.13 13.22
CA THR A 302 -2.37 -0.01 13.25
C THR A 302 -2.97 0.26 11.87
N ILE A 303 -2.17 0.22 10.80
CA ILE A 303 -2.65 0.47 9.43
C ILE A 303 -3.52 -0.69 8.94
N PHE A 304 -2.98 -1.92 8.98
CA PHE A 304 -3.58 -3.10 8.34
C PHE A 304 -4.41 -4.00 9.27
N GLY A 305 -4.33 -3.77 10.58
CA GLY A 305 -5.07 -4.51 11.60
C GLY A 305 -4.26 -5.63 12.26
N LYS A 306 -4.53 -5.86 13.55
CA LYS A 306 -3.86 -6.88 14.38
C LYS A 306 -3.91 -8.29 13.79
N GLY A 307 -5.02 -8.67 13.17
CA GLY A 307 -5.16 -9.99 12.54
C GLY A 307 -4.11 -10.25 11.47
N PHE A 308 -3.66 -9.21 10.74
CA PHE A 308 -2.56 -9.40 9.79
C PHE A 308 -1.23 -9.66 10.50
N ALA A 309 -0.89 -8.89 11.54
CA ALA A 309 0.33 -9.10 12.32
C ALA A 309 0.39 -10.50 12.98
N LEU A 310 -0.78 -11.06 13.30
CA LEU A 310 -0.92 -12.43 13.80
C LEU A 310 -1.00 -13.51 12.70
N GLY A 311 -0.90 -13.12 11.43
CA GLY A 311 -0.95 -14.03 10.28
C GLY A 311 -2.34 -14.60 9.96
N GLU A 312 -3.41 -13.95 10.40
CA GLU A 312 -4.79 -14.46 10.34
C GLU A 312 -5.60 -13.96 9.12
N ARG A 313 -5.16 -12.88 8.46
CA ARG A 313 -5.90 -12.23 7.35
C ARG A 313 -4.96 -11.63 6.31
N ASN A 314 -5.45 -11.38 5.10
CA ASN A 314 -4.76 -10.57 4.10
C ASN A 314 -4.89 -9.07 4.42
N ALA A 315 -3.85 -8.31 4.09
CA ALA A 315 -3.82 -6.86 4.17
C ALA A 315 -3.69 -6.28 2.77
N GLY A 316 -4.25 -5.10 2.50
CA GLY A 316 -4.10 -4.51 1.19
C GLY A 316 -5.02 -3.36 0.88
N ILE A 317 -4.87 -2.84 -0.33
CA ILE A 317 -5.60 -1.69 -0.83
C ILE A 317 -5.85 -1.83 -2.33
N ALA A 318 -6.99 -1.32 -2.80
CA ALA A 318 -7.28 -1.14 -4.21
C ALA A 318 -7.30 0.33 -4.58
N GLY A 319 -6.96 0.62 -5.82
CA GLY A 319 -7.10 1.92 -6.45
C GLY A 319 -8.03 1.83 -7.64
N GLY A 320 -8.89 2.83 -7.76
CA GLY A 320 -9.80 3.00 -8.87
C GLY A 320 -9.89 4.45 -9.26
N ALA A 321 -9.83 4.70 -10.56
CA ALA A 321 -10.18 5.96 -11.20
C ALA A 321 -10.50 5.64 -12.67
N PRO A 322 -11.14 6.53 -13.42
CA PRO A 322 -11.34 6.31 -14.85
C PRO A 322 -10.02 5.95 -15.55
N GLY A 323 -10.00 4.81 -16.24
CA GLY A 323 -8.84 4.26 -16.92
C GLY A 323 -7.73 3.73 -16.03
N THR A 324 -7.97 3.57 -14.73
CA THR A 324 -6.99 3.08 -13.75
C THR A 324 -7.61 2.06 -12.81
N SER A 325 -6.95 0.92 -12.67
CA SER A 325 -7.34 -0.12 -11.73
C SER A 325 -6.10 -0.75 -11.12
N THR A 326 -6.01 -0.76 -9.80
CA THR A 326 -4.86 -1.30 -9.08
C THR A 326 -5.29 -2.12 -7.87
N ARG A 327 -4.46 -3.09 -7.51
CA ARG A 327 -4.62 -3.92 -6.32
C ARG A 327 -3.25 -4.27 -5.75
N PHE A 328 -3.08 -4.04 -4.45
CA PHE A 328 -1.95 -4.49 -3.67
C PHE A 328 -2.47 -5.30 -2.49
N LEU A 329 -2.03 -6.56 -2.37
CA LEU A 329 -2.39 -7.45 -1.28
C LEU A 329 -1.12 -8.07 -0.70
N MET A 330 -0.89 -7.86 0.59
CA MET A 330 0.08 -8.60 1.38
C MET A 330 -0.64 -9.81 1.99
N ARG A 331 -0.03 -11.00 1.88
CA ARG A 331 -0.55 -12.24 2.48
C ARG A 331 0.25 -12.62 3.74
N PRO A 332 -0.38 -13.32 4.71
CA PRO A 332 0.29 -13.89 5.87
C PRO A 332 1.43 -14.86 5.54
N ASP A 333 1.35 -15.54 4.41
CA ASP A 333 2.32 -16.56 3.97
C ASP A 333 3.65 -15.98 3.44
N GLY A 334 3.85 -14.66 3.55
CA GLY A 334 5.06 -13.98 3.09
C GLY A 334 4.98 -13.47 1.64
N ARG A 335 3.93 -13.83 0.90
CA ARG A 335 3.76 -13.40 -0.50
C ARG A 335 2.95 -12.11 -0.61
N ALA A 336 3.21 -11.35 -1.66
CA ALA A 336 2.43 -10.18 -2.05
C ALA A 336 1.85 -10.39 -3.46
N ILE A 337 0.59 -9.98 -3.66
CA ILE A 337 -0.06 -9.93 -4.98
C ILE A 337 -0.15 -8.47 -5.38
N ILE A 338 0.45 -8.12 -6.51
CA ILE A 338 0.52 -6.75 -7.00
C ILE A 338 0.01 -6.74 -8.43
N VAL A 339 -1.11 -6.07 -8.68
CA VAL A 339 -1.73 -5.98 -10.00
C VAL A 339 -2.04 -4.54 -10.32
N PHE A 340 -1.35 -3.95 -11.29
CA PHE A 340 -1.56 -2.58 -11.74
C PHE A 340 -1.98 -2.55 -13.19
N GLY A 341 -3.06 -1.84 -13.49
CA GLY A 341 -3.65 -1.79 -14.83
C GLY A 341 -4.11 -0.40 -15.24
N ASN A 342 -4.17 -0.21 -16.56
CA ASN A 342 -4.56 1.04 -17.22
C ASN A 342 -5.93 0.93 -17.90
N LYS A 343 -6.85 0.24 -17.23
CA LYS A 343 -8.26 0.07 -17.58
C LYS A 343 -9.12 0.29 -16.33
N ASP A 344 -10.38 0.68 -16.51
CA ASP A 344 -11.35 0.83 -15.42
C ASP A 344 -11.41 -0.39 -14.48
N LEU A 345 -11.86 -0.12 -13.25
CA LEU A 345 -12.27 -1.18 -12.33
C LEU A 345 -13.38 -2.06 -12.96
N PRO A 346 -13.45 -3.35 -12.58
CA PRO A 346 -12.66 -4.05 -11.56
C PRO A 346 -11.43 -4.79 -12.12
N SER A 347 -10.87 -4.37 -13.27
CA SER A 347 -9.85 -5.13 -14.01
C SER A 347 -8.72 -5.73 -13.14
N ALA A 348 -7.99 -4.91 -12.38
CA ALA A 348 -6.90 -5.41 -11.54
C ALA A 348 -7.37 -6.22 -10.30
N PRO A 349 -8.40 -5.82 -9.54
CA PRO A 349 -8.98 -6.66 -8.50
C PRO A 349 -9.42 -8.05 -8.97
N THR A 350 -10.02 -8.18 -10.16
CA THR A 350 -10.41 -9.48 -10.71
C THR A 350 -9.20 -10.39 -10.90
N ILE A 351 -8.12 -9.87 -11.50
CA ILE A 351 -6.89 -10.64 -11.69
C ILE A 351 -6.21 -10.96 -10.35
N ALA A 352 -6.22 -10.04 -9.39
CA ALA A 352 -5.66 -10.30 -8.06
C ALA A 352 -6.40 -11.42 -7.32
N ASN A 353 -7.73 -11.52 -7.48
CA ASN A 353 -8.53 -12.61 -6.90
C ASN A 353 -8.20 -13.95 -7.57
N VAL A 354 -8.07 -14.00 -8.90
CA VAL A 354 -7.63 -15.21 -9.63
C VAL A 354 -6.27 -15.68 -9.10
N ILE A 355 -5.32 -14.76 -8.92
CA ILE A 355 -4.01 -15.07 -8.33
C ILE A 355 -4.18 -15.61 -6.91
N ALA A 356 -4.98 -14.96 -6.06
CA ALA A 356 -5.19 -15.35 -4.68
C ALA A 356 -5.78 -16.76 -4.55
N GLU A 357 -6.78 -17.09 -5.37
CA GLU A 357 -7.41 -18.42 -5.42
C GLU A 357 -6.41 -19.51 -5.82
N GLN A 358 -5.54 -19.24 -6.79
CA GLN A 358 -4.50 -20.20 -7.19
C GLN A 358 -3.36 -20.35 -6.17
N LEU A 359 -3.19 -19.39 -5.26
CA LEU A 359 -2.20 -19.46 -4.16
C LEU A 359 -2.74 -20.16 -2.91
N GLU A 360 -4.06 -20.35 -2.80
CA GLU A 360 -4.74 -21.09 -1.73
C GLU A 360 -4.86 -22.59 -2.03
N LEU A 361 -4.69 -22.98 -3.29
CA LEU A 361 -4.56 -24.36 -3.78
C LEU A 361 -3.12 -24.85 -3.69
#